data_AF-A0A2V6KHC3-F1
#
_entry.id   AF-A0A2V6KHC3-F1
#
_cell.length_a   1.000
_cell.length_b   1.000
_cell.length_c   1.000
_cell.angle_alpha   90.00
_cell.angle_beta   90.00
_cell.angle_gamma   90.00
#
_symmetry.space_group_name_H-M   'P 1'
#
loop_
_entity.id
_entity.type
_entity.pdbx_description
1 polymer ?
#
loop_
_entity_poly.entity_id
_entity_poly.type
_entity_poly.pdbx_seq_one_letter_code
_entity_poly.pdbx_strand_id
1 'polypeptide(L)'
;MNYESFCGGIFETNCYLLQAPEGWILFDAPEGACEWVSSFRRRGIDLKLLLLTHGHIDHVQDVARIKRQFGCPIGCHPLTAP
;
A
#
# COMPACT_ATOMS: atom_id res chain seq x y z
N MET A 1 12.88 -11.49 7.39
CA MET A 1 11.58 -10.97 6.94
C MET A 1 11.88 -9.97 5.84
N ASN A 2 11.38 -10.21 4.62
CA ASN A 2 11.76 -9.41 3.44
C ASN A 2 10.70 -8.34 3.21
N TYR A 3 11.14 -7.09 3.07
CA TYR A 3 10.28 -5.97 2.73
C TYR A 3 11.00 -5.04 1.76
N GLU A 4 10.22 -4.32 0.98
CA GLU A 4 10.65 -3.21 0.12
C GLU A 4 10.02 -1.94 0.69
N SER A 5 10.64 -0.77 0.48
CA SER A 5 10.11 0.51 0.94
C SER A 5 10.11 1.55 -0.17
N PHE A 6 9.15 2.48 -0.08
CA PHE A 6 9.02 3.63 -0.96
C PHE A 6 8.70 4.86 -0.15
N CYS A 7 9.27 6.00 -0.56
CA CYS A 7 8.95 7.30 0.00
C CYS A 7 8.34 8.13 -1.12
N GLY A 8 7.14 8.67 -0.90
CA GLY A 8 6.35 9.30 -1.95
C GLY A 8 5.49 10.46 -1.48
N GLY A 9 4.91 11.14 -2.46
CA GLY A 9 4.09 12.34 -2.27
C GLY A 9 4.85 13.54 -1.71
N ILE A 10 4.12 14.65 -1.60
CA ILE A 10 4.65 15.93 -1.10
C ILE A 10 5.04 15.91 0.38
N PHE A 11 4.57 14.90 1.12
CA PHE A 11 4.82 14.72 2.55
C PHE A 11 5.99 13.76 2.83
N GLU A 12 6.58 13.19 1.78
CA GLU A 12 7.67 12.22 1.90
C GLU A 12 7.29 11.04 2.81
N THR A 13 6.05 10.56 2.66
CA THR A 13 5.47 9.52 3.50
C THR A 13 6.01 8.16 3.08
N ASN A 14 6.40 7.36 4.06
CA ASN A 14 6.91 6.02 3.83
C ASN A 14 5.77 5.03 3.59
N CYS A 15 6.01 4.11 2.66
CA CYS A 15 5.17 3.00 2.28
C CYS A 15 6.00 1.73 2.34
N TYR A 16 5.42 0.63 2.82
CA TYR A 16 6.15 -0.64 2.99
C TYR A 16 5.41 -1.79 2.33
N LEU A 17 6.14 -2.56 1.53
CA LEU A 17 5.63 -3.76 0.87
C LEU A 17 6.29 -4.98 1.51
N LEU A 18 5.53 -5.71 2.32
CA LEU A 18 5.99 -6.83 3.12
C LEU A 18 5.61 -8.17 2.47
N GLN A 19 6.57 -9.09 2.38
CA GLN A 19 6.30 -10.48 1.99
C GLN A 19 5.83 -11.29 3.20
N ALA A 20 4.52 -11.53 3.31
CA ALA A 20 3.94 -12.42 4.32
C ALA A 20 3.76 -13.85 3.76
N PRO A 21 3.54 -14.88 4.61
CA PRO A 21 3.40 -16.26 4.16
C PRO A 21 2.28 -16.49 3.13
N GLU A 22 1.18 -15.74 3.21
CA GLU A 22 -0.01 -15.91 2.35
C GLU A 22 -0.05 -14.94 1.16
N GLY A 23 0.95 -14.06 1.05
CA GLY A 23 1.06 -13.07 -0.02
C GLY A 23 1.53 -11.72 0.51
N TRP A 24 1.44 -10.71 -0.34
CA TRP A 24 2.03 -9.41 -0.03
C TRP A 24 1.06 -8.50 0.71
N ILE A 25 1.58 -7.75 1.68
CA ILE A 25 0.85 -6.72 2.42
C ILE A 25 1.51 -5.38 2.12
N LEU A 26 0.71 -4.41 1.69
CA LEU A 26 1.14 -3.03 1.54
C LEU A 26 0.69 -2.24 2.77
N PHE A 27 1.60 -1.51 3.38
CA PHE A 27 1.33 -0.59 4.47
C PHE A 27 1.37 0.83 3.94
N ASP A 28 0.24 1.52 4.08
CA ASP A 28 -0.02 2.87 3.57
C ASP A 28 0.14 3.02 2.05
N ALA A 29 -0.41 4.09 1.50
CA ALA A 29 -0.46 4.35 0.07
C ALA A 29 -0.32 5.86 -0.22
N PRO A 30 0.87 6.45 0.02
CA PRO A 30 1.18 7.79 -0.42
C PRO A 30 1.17 7.90 -1.94
N GLU A 31 1.17 9.14 -2.45
CA GLU A 31 1.21 9.39 -3.88
C GLU A 31 2.43 8.72 -4.55
N GLY A 32 2.17 7.95 -5.61
CA GLY A 32 3.16 7.18 -6.36
C GLY A 32 3.32 5.73 -5.88
N ALA A 33 2.71 5.35 -4.76
CA ALA A 33 2.75 3.98 -4.24
C ALA A 33 2.12 2.98 -5.22
N CYS A 34 1.07 3.37 -5.95
CA CYS A 34 0.40 2.48 -6.91
C CYS A 34 1.35 2.08 -8.05
N GLU A 35 2.04 3.05 -8.64
CA GLU A 35 3.07 2.83 -9.67
C GLU A 35 4.24 2.02 -9.13
N TRP A 36 4.72 2.36 -7.94
CA TRP A 36 5.82 1.67 -7.30
C TRP A 36 5.49 0.18 -7.09
N VAL A 37 4.36 -0.17 -6.48
CA VAL A 37 3.94 -1.58 -6.30
C VAL A 37 3.71 -2.26 -7.64
N SER A 38 3.19 -1.53 -8.63
CA SER A 38 3.00 -2.06 -9.99
C SER A 38 4.30 -2.45 -10.68
N SER A 39 5.41 -1.78 -10.37
CA SER A 39 6.73 -2.09 -10.94
C SER A 39 7.19 -3.52 -10.59
N PHE A 40 6.67 -4.08 -9.50
CA PHE A 40 6.94 -5.44 -9.07
C PHE A 40 6.00 -6.48 -9.71
N ARG A 41 5.00 -6.11 -10.54
CA ARG A 41 4.09 -7.09 -11.17
C ARG A 41 4.82 -8.18 -11.96
N ARG A 42 5.94 -7.86 -12.62
CA ARG A 42 6.79 -8.85 -13.32
C ARG A 42 7.38 -9.90 -12.38
N ARG A 43 7.43 -9.65 -11.07
CA ARG A 43 7.85 -10.58 -10.02
C ARG A 43 6.69 -11.41 -9.46
N GLY A 44 5.48 -11.29 -10.02
CA GLY A 44 4.32 -12.09 -9.61
C GLY A 44 3.73 -11.67 -8.25
N ILE A 45 3.78 -10.37 -7.91
CA ILE A 45 3.20 -9.88 -6.65
C ILE A 45 1.68 -10.04 -6.65
N ASP A 46 1.21 -10.91 -5.76
CA ASP A 46 -0.19 -11.08 -5.37
C ASP A 46 -0.44 -10.26 -4.10
N LEU A 47 -0.93 -9.04 -4.27
CA LEU A 47 -1.21 -8.13 -3.17
C LEU A 47 -2.49 -8.58 -2.46
N LYS A 48 -2.35 -9.12 -1.25
CA LYS A 48 -3.45 -9.67 -0.45
C LYS A 48 -4.15 -8.66 0.43
N LEU A 49 -3.44 -7.61 0.83
CA LEU A 49 -3.98 -6.62 1.75
C LEU A 49 -3.28 -5.27 1.55
N LEU A 50 -4.08 -4.20 1.54
CA LEU A 50 -3.61 -2.85 1.83
C LEU A 50 -4.04 -2.52 3.26
N LEU A 51 -3.08 -2.32 4.16
CA LEU A 51 -3.33 -1.95 5.54
C LEU A 51 -2.94 -0.49 5.76
N LEU A 52 -3.88 0.31 6.24
CA LEU A 52 -3.65 1.71 6.58
C LEU A 52 -3.34 1.81 8.07
N THR A 53 -2.23 2.47 8.40
CA THR A 53 -1.89 2.79 9.79
C THR A 53 -2.93 3.73 10.40
N HIS A 54 -3.38 4.70 9.61
CA HIS A 54 -4.45 5.66 9.91
C HIS A 54 -4.86 6.41 8.63
N GLY A 55 -5.96 7.17 8.68
CA GLY A 55 -6.55 7.88 7.53
C GLY A 55 -6.08 9.31 7.32
N HIS A 56 -4.83 9.66 7.66
CA HIS A 56 -4.29 10.96 7.24
C HIS A 56 -4.04 10.99 5.74
N ILE A 57 -4.19 12.17 5.15
CA ILE A 57 -4.22 12.38 3.70
C ILE A 57 -3.01 11.79 3.00
N ASP A 58 -1.83 11.94 3.58
CA ASP A 58 -0.55 11.51 3.03
C ASP A 58 -0.36 9.99 3.02
N HIS A 59 -1.13 9.25 3.84
CA HIS A 59 -1.12 7.78 3.86
C HIS A 59 -2.16 7.16 2.91
N VAL A 60 -3.08 7.94 2.35
CA VAL A 60 -4.25 7.40 1.62
C VAL A 60 -4.39 7.84 0.16
N GLN A 61 -3.49 8.68 -0.34
CA GLN A 61 -3.59 9.32 -1.65
C GLN A 61 -3.82 8.32 -2.81
N ASP A 62 -3.16 7.16 -2.77
CA ASP A 62 -3.22 6.15 -3.82
C ASP A 62 -4.16 4.95 -3.52
N VAL A 63 -4.84 4.93 -2.37
CA VAL A 63 -5.68 3.79 -1.92
C VAL A 63 -6.68 3.36 -2.98
N ALA A 64 -7.42 4.31 -3.55
CA ALA A 64 -8.44 4.01 -4.54
C ALA A 64 -7.86 3.44 -5.84
N ARG A 65 -6.66 3.87 -6.24
CA ARG A 65 -5.96 3.39 -7.44
C ARG A 65 -5.47 1.96 -7.21
N ILE A 66 -4.88 1.69 -6.04
CA ILE A 66 -4.43 0.36 -5.64
C ILE A 66 -5.61 -0.62 -5.57
N LYS A 67 -6.72 -0.23 -4.94
CA LYS A 67 -7.93 -1.07 -4.88
C LYS A 67 -8.43 -1.46 -6.26
N ARG A 68 -8.49 -0.50 -7.20
CA ARG A 68 -8.92 -0.77 -8.59
C ARG A 68 -7.94 -1.68 -9.33
N GLN A 69 -6.64 -1.50 -9.13
CA GLN A 69 -5.62 -2.22 -9.90
C GLN A 69 -5.32 -3.62 -9.39
N PHE A 70 -5.40 -3.83 -8.08
CA PHE A 70 -5.03 -5.10 -7.43
C PHE A 70 -6.25 -5.85 -6.86
N GLY A 71 -7.39 -5.19 -6.66
CA GLY A 71 -8.60 -5.82 -6.12
C GLY A 71 -8.55 -6.17 -4.64
N CYS A 72 -7.42 -5.99 -3.97
CA CYS A 72 -7.17 -6.43 -2.59
C CYS A 72 -8.14 -5.78 -1.57
N PRO A 73 -8.49 -6.46 -0.47
CA PRO A 73 -9.16 -5.82 0.66
C PRO A 73 -8.31 -4.69 1.24
N ILE A 74 -8.98 -3.75 1.90
CA ILE A 74 -8.37 -2.65 2.64
C ILE A 74 -8.69 -2.85 4.12
N GLY A 75 -7.67 -2.82 4.96
CA GLY A 75 -7.79 -2.80 6.42
C GLY A 75 -7.50 -1.41 6.96
N CYS A 76 -8.31 -0.95 7.91
CA CYS A 76 -8.07 0.25 8.70
C CYS A 76 -8.82 0.15 10.02
N HIS A 77 -8.40 0.91 11.03
CA HIS A 77 -9.16 1.03 12.27
C HIS A 77 -10.37 1.95 12.06
N PRO A 78 -11.57 1.63 12.59
CA PRO A 78 -12.79 2.41 12.31
C PRO A 78 -12.73 3.86 12.79
N LEU A 79 -11.96 4.16 13.84
CA LEU A 79 -11.80 5.54 14.35
C LEU A 79 -10.93 6.43 13.48
N THR A 80 -10.17 5.85 12.54
CA THR A 80 -9.24 6.57 11.67
C THR A 80 -9.49 6.23 10.20
N ALA A 81 -10.65 5.67 9.87
CA ALA A 81 -11.01 5.42 8.48
C ALA A 81 -11.10 6.75 7.71
N PRO A 82 -10.48 6.85 6.52
CA PRO A 82 -10.52 8.06 5.69
C PRO A 82 -11.89 8.32 5.05
#